data_AF-A0A0W0X364-F1
#
_entry.id   AF-A0A0W0X364-F1
#
_cell.length_a   1.000
_cell.length_b   1.000
_cell.length_c   1.000
_cell.angle_alpha   90.00
_cell.angle_beta   90.00
_cell.angle_gamma   90.00
#
_symmetry.space_group_name_H-M   'P 1'
#
loop_
_entity.id
_entity.type
_entity.pdbx_description
1 polymer ?
#
loop_
_entity_poly.entity_id
_entity_poly.type
_entity_poly.pdbx_seq_one_letter_code
_entity_poly.pdbx_strand_id
1 'polypeptide(L)'
;MTEYIYRGFKISYKIITTELDQNLNLYKADGTVTYLLSKPKSFVPVKFHTEYDTYTGAEHEIKKLLENYVDFELKSFYEMEKEKAR
;
A
#
# COMPACT_ATOMS: atom_id res chain seq x y z
N MET A 1 -6.00 11.00 6.76
CA MET A 1 -5.87 10.29 5.47
C MET A 1 -4.61 10.84 4.85
N THR A 2 -3.63 9.98 4.60
CA THR A 2 -2.31 10.37 4.11
C THR A 2 -2.17 9.84 2.70
N GLU A 3 -1.80 10.69 1.75
CA GLU A 3 -1.54 10.30 0.38
C GLU A 3 -0.22 10.85 -0.10
N TYR A 4 0.52 10.04 -0.83
CA TYR A 4 1.81 10.41 -1.40
C TYR A 4 2.09 9.61 -2.66
N ILE A 5 3.02 10.11 -3.47
CA ILE A 5 3.44 9.47 -4.71
C ILE A 5 4.75 8.74 -4.45
N TYR A 6 4.75 7.44 -4.69
CA TYR A 6 5.93 6.60 -4.56
C TYR A 6 6.19 5.89 -5.89
N ARG A 7 7.31 6.22 -6.55
CA ARG A 7 7.78 5.59 -7.79
C ARG A 7 6.72 5.48 -8.90
N GLY A 8 5.85 6.49 -9.05
CA GLY A 8 4.78 6.51 -10.05
C GLY A 8 3.46 5.86 -9.60
N PHE A 9 3.38 5.38 -8.37
CA PHE A 9 2.16 4.91 -7.73
C PHE A 9 1.67 5.95 -6.72
N LYS A 10 0.36 6.26 -6.76
CA LYS A 10 -0.35 6.97 -5.71
C LYS A 10 -0.64 6.01 -4.58
N ILE A 11 0.05 6.21 -3.47
CA ILE A 11 -0.19 5.49 -2.23
C ILE A 11 -1.12 6.36 -1.37
N SER A 12 -2.22 5.78 -0.89
CA SER A 12 -3.18 6.45 -0.01
C SER A 12 -3.43 5.53 1.19
N TYR A 13 -3.28 6.00 2.41
CA TYR A 13 -3.63 5.20 3.59
C TYR A 13 -4.42 6.01 4.62
N LYS A 14 -5.27 5.31 5.36
CA LYS A 14 -6.12 5.86 6.41
C LYS A 14 -6.04 4.93 7.62
N ILE A 15 -5.78 5.52 8.78
CA ILE A 15 -5.80 4.82 10.06
C ILE A 15 -7.07 5.25 10.79
N ILE A 16 -7.86 4.28 11.22
CA ILE A 16 -9.12 4.44 11.94
C ILE A 16 -8.97 3.68 13.26
N THR A 17 -9.20 4.37 14.37
CA THR A 17 -9.30 3.71 15.68
C THR A 17 -10.67 3.04 15.78
N THR A 18 -10.68 1.74 16.05
CA THR A 18 -11.86 0.96 16.38
C THR A 18 -11.76 0.58 17.85
N GLU A 19 -12.69 1.05 18.66
CA GLU A 19 -12.84 0.60 20.04
C GLU A 19 -13.45 -0.81 19.98
N LEU A 20 -12.62 -1.84 20.20
CA LEU A 20 -13.05 -3.23 20.08
C LEU A 20 -13.73 -3.71 21.37
N ASP A 21 -13.27 -3.20 22.52
CA ASP A 21 -13.82 -3.46 23.85
C ASP A 21 -13.24 -2.41 24.82
N GLN A 22 -13.88 -2.17 25.96
CA GLN A 22 -13.72 -0.98 26.85
C GLN A 22 -12.29 -0.65 27.35
N ASN A 23 -11.24 -1.39 26.94
CA ASN A 23 -9.84 -1.15 27.27
C ASN A 23 -8.84 -1.48 26.12
N LEU A 24 -9.29 -1.82 24.91
CA LEU A 24 -8.42 -2.17 23.78
C LEU A 24 -8.72 -1.28 22.57
N ASN A 25 -7.86 -0.29 22.37
CA ASN A 25 -7.84 0.52 21.16
C ASN A 25 -7.20 -0.29 20.04
N LEU A 26 -7.98 -0.72 19.05
CA LEU A 26 -7.45 -1.34 17.85
C LEU A 26 -7.36 -0.29 16.75
N TYR A 27 -6.19 -0.09 16.18
CA TYR A 27 -5.97 0.79 15.06
C TYR A 27 -6.03 -0.01 13.77
N LYS A 28 -7.06 0.24 12.97
CA LYS A 28 -7.19 -0.32 11.63
C LYS A 28 -6.55 0.64 10.64
N ALA A 29 -5.58 0.17 9.86
CA ALA A 29 -4.97 0.94 8.79
C ALA A 29 -5.34 0.34 7.44
N ASP A 30 -6.09 1.10 6.65
CA ASP A 30 -6.49 0.79 5.29
C ASP A 30 -5.62 1.57 4.31
N GLY A 31 -4.79 0.86 3.55
CA GLY A 31 -3.95 1.37 2.48
C GLY A 31 -4.52 1.04 1.11
N THR A 32 -4.24 1.87 0.12
CA THR A 32 -4.59 1.67 -1.28
C THR A 32 -3.45 2.17 -2.15
N VAL A 33 -3.03 1.34 -3.09
CA VAL A 33 -2.05 1.68 -4.13
C VAL A 33 -2.78 1.81 -5.45
N THR A 34 -2.62 2.95 -6.12
CA THR A 34 -3.18 3.22 -7.44
C THR A 34 -2.09 3.69 -8.37
N TYR A 35 -1.96 3.12 -9.56
CA TYR A 35 -0.95 3.56 -10.52
C TYR A 35 -1.35 4.90 -11.16
N LEU A 36 -0.45 5.90 -11.19
CA LEU A 36 -0.73 7.25 -11.72
C LEU A 36 -0.51 7.36 -13.23
N LEU A 37 0.41 6.56 -13.79
CA LEU A 37 0.73 6.59 -15.21
C LEU A 37 -0.34 5.80 -15.96
N SER A 38 -1.25 6.52 -16.61
CA SER A 38 -2.41 5.98 -17.31
C SER A 38 -2.01 5.11 -18.52
N LYS A 39 -1.63 3.83 -18.32
CA LYS A 39 -1.79 2.62 -19.19
C LYS A 39 -0.75 1.50 -18.91
N PRO A 40 -1.02 0.22 -19.30
CA PRO A 40 -2.29 -0.40 -19.69
C PRO A 40 -2.71 -1.50 -18.69
N LYS A 41 -4.01 -1.62 -18.37
CA LYS A 41 -4.79 -2.80 -17.87
C LYS A 41 -4.23 -3.82 -16.84
N SER A 42 -2.94 -3.88 -16.54
CA SER A 42 -2.30 -4.88 -15.68
C SER A 42 -2.15 -4.42 -14.23
N PHE A 43 -1.94 -3.12 -13.99
CA PHE A 43 -1.84 -2.60 -12.62
C PHE A 43 -3.22 -2.42 -12.03
N VAL A 44 -3.69 -3.46 -11.34
CA VAL A 44 -4.95 -3.43 -10.58
C VAL A 44 -4.70 -2.65 -9.29
N PRO A 45 -5.57 -1.68 -8.93
CA PRO A 45 -5.44 -1.00 -7.65
C PRO A 45 -5.59 -2.01 -6.51
N VAL A 46 -4.57 -2.11 -5.67
CA VAL A 46 -4.55 -3.05 -4.53
C VAL A 46 -4.86 -2.30 -3.25
N LYS A 47 -5.72 -2.90 -2.43
CA LYS A 47 -6.05 -2.42 -1.11
C LYS A 47 -5.40 -3.33 -0.08
N PHE A 48 -4.75 -2.74 0.89
CA PHE A 48 -4.16 -3.43 2.03
C PHE A 48 -4.93 -3.02 3.28
N HIS A 49 -5.14 -3.96 4.19
CA HIS A 49 -5.65 -3.68 5.51
C HIS A 49 -4.70 -4.28 6.54
N THR A 50 -4.46 -3.56 7.63
CA THR A 50 -3.73 -4.06 8.78
C THR A 50 -4.40 -3.57 10.05
N GLU A 51 -4.28 -4.34 11.11
CA GLU A 51 -4.88 -4.05 12.41
C GLU A 51 -3.79 -4.17 13.47
N TYR A 52 -3.64 -3.15 14.31
CA TYR A 52 -2.57 -3.07 15.29
C TYR A 52 -3.06 -2.46 16.60
N ASP A 53 -2.46 -2.82 17.72
CA ASP A 53 -2.74 -2.26 19.04
C ASP A 53 -2.26 -0.81 19.21
N THR A 54 -1.35 -0.36 18.34
CA THR A 54 -0.76 0.99 18.38
C THR A 54 -0.88 1.69 17.03
N TYR A 55 -1.14 3.00 17.07
CA TYR A 55 -1.21 3.84 15.87
C TYR A 55 0.08 3.76 15.04
N THR A 56 1.23 3.84 15.72
CA THR A 56 2.55 3.80 15.08
C THR A 56 2.83 2.44 14.43
N GLY A 57 2.41 1.33 15.07
CA GLY A 57 2.54 -0.01 14.49
C GLY A 57 1.68 -0.16 13.23
N ALA A 58 0.42 0.29 13.30
CA ALA A 58 -0.49 0.28 12.16
C ALA A 58 0.05 1.12 10.98
N GLU A 59 0.59 2.31 11.25
CA GLU A 59 1.21 3.17 10.24
C GLU A 59 2.45 2.53 9.61
N HIS A 60 3.33 1.99 10.44
CA HIS A 60 4.58 1.42 9.96
C HIS A 60 4.34 0.18 9.08
N GLU A 61 3.45 -0.71 9.51
CA GLU A 61 3.13 -1.92 8.76
C GLU A 61 2.40 -1.62 7.46
N ILE A 62 1.41 -0.71 7.47
CA ILE A 62 0.69 -0.37 6.24
C ILE A 62 1.62 0.29 5.24
N LYS A 63 2.51 1.19 5.70
CA LYS A 63 3.49 1.84 4.84
C LYS A 63 4.43 0.82 4.20
N LYS A 64 4.98 -0.09 5.00
CA LYS A 64 5.89 -1.15 4.54
C LYS A 64 5.22 -2.11 3.54
N LEU A 65 3.95 -2.48 3.76
CA LEU A 65 3.18 -3.31 2.83
C LEU A 65 2.99 -2.62 1.47
N LEU A 66 2.61 -1.34 1.49
CA LEU A 66 2.39 -0.55 0.27
C LEU A 66 3.71 -0.35 -0.51
N GLU A 67 4.80 0.00 0.16
CA GLU A 67 6.11 0.20 -0.45
C GLU A 67 6.67 -1.10 -1.04
N ASN A 68 6.58 -2.22 -0.31
CA ASN A 68 7.01 -3.54 -0.80
C ASN A 68 6.20 -3.98 -2.02
N TYR A 69 4.89 -3.74 -2.03
CA TYR A 69 4.05 -4.08 -3.17
C TYR A 69 4.49 -3.30 -4.41
N VAL A 70 4.71 -1.99 -4.28
CA VAL A 70 5.20 -1.16 -5.39
C VAL A 70 6.57 -1.61 -5.88
N ASP A 71 7.50 -1.93 -4.99
CA ASP A 71 8.84 -2.37 -5.37
C ASP A 71 8.79 -3.73 -6.10
N PHE A 72 7.97 -4.66 -5.61
CA PHE A 72 7.74 -5.96 -6.24
C PHE A 72 7.14 -5.81 -7.65
N GLU A 73 6.08 -5.02 -7.79
CA GLU A 73 5.42 -4.74 -9.05
C GLU A 73 6.37 -4.07 -10.06
N LEU A 74 7.14 -3.08 -9.61
CA LEU A 74 8.14 -2.42 -10.45
C LEU A 74 9.23 -3.38 -10.87
N LYS A 75 9.75 -4.20 -9.95
CA LYS A 75 10.78 -5.19 -10.25
C LYS A 75 10.29 -6.18 -11.30
N SER A 76 9.09 -6.75 -11.09
CA SER A 76 8.46 -7.67 -12.04
C SER A 76 8.27 -7.02 -13.41
N PHE A 77 7.82 -5.76 -13.45
CA PHE A 77 7.68 -5.00 -14.70
C PHE A 77 9.01 -4.80 -15.42
N TYR A 78 10.06 -4.37 -14.71
CA TYR A 78 11.39 -4.19 -15.28
C TYR A 78 12.02 -5.50 -15.74
N GLU A 79 11.77 -6.61 -15.05
CA GLU A 79 12.22 -7.94 -15.48
C GLU A 79 11.51 -8.39 -16.76
N MET A 80 10.19 -8.20 -16.87
CA MET A 80 9.42 -8.51 -18.08
C MET A 80 9.83 -7.64 -19.29
N GLU A 81 10.10 -6.35 -19.08
CA GLU A 81 10.56 -5.44 -20.15
C GLU A 81 11.97 -5.82 -20.62
N LYS A 82 12.87 -6.23 -19.72
CA LYS A 82 14.21 -6.71 -20.08
C LYS A 82 14.17 -8.00 -20.90
N GLU A 83 13.24 -8.90 -20.61
CA GLU A 83 13.13 -10.18 -21.30
C GLU A 83 12.59 -10.03 -22.73
N LYS A 84 11.78 -9.00 -23.00
CA LYS A 84 11.30 -8.66 -24.36
C LYS A 84 12.33 -7.94 -25.24
N ALA A 85 13.41 -7.44 -24.65
CA ALA A 85 14.46 -6.71 -25.37
C ALA A 85 15.63 -7.59 -25.84
N ARG A 86 15.56 -8.92 -25.63
CA ARG A 86 16.51 -9.92 -26.11
C ARG A 86 15.94 -10.71 -27.27
#